data_AF-A0A1H8GH35-F1
#
_entry.id   AF-A0A1H8GH35-F1
#
_cell.length_a   1.000
_cell.length_b   1.000
_cell.length_c   1.000
_cell.angle_alpha   90.00
_cell.angle_beta   90.00
_cell.angle_gamma   90.00
#
_symmetry.space_group_name_H-M   'P 1'
#
loop_
_entity.id
_entity.type
_entity.pdbx_description
1 polymer ?
#
loop_
_entity_poly.entity_id
_entity_poly.type
_entity_poly.pdbx_seq_one_letter_code
_entity_poly.pdbx_strand_id
1 'polypeptide(L)'
;MGWMAKRRLRTGPTAALPAKPDQATLLRLLRLADPGARADGADVVATDVRVHAPVEAEPDLVGGVLEKVWACRVTAEGPLPVDFFDVFLAEGLAFRLGGLVVCRGEVSDPSDEEGGGPAVILPARPSAEDLAPLLEQEDEFTFTAGAVRAAVVPQRGQPPAVAELLPFAVELTAVELRGDEPVKLGALALELSEALNGVAVDRRRFRIEAAEDLLPPE
;
A
#
# COMPACT_ATOMS: atom_id res chain seq x y z
N MET A 1 20.67 26.50 -0.87
CA MET A 1 19.94 25.51 -0.03
C MET A 1 19.68 24.16 -0.72
N GLY A 2 19.96 23.94 -2.02
CA GLY A 2 19.40 22.80 -2.77
C GLY A 2 20.11 21.43 -2.70
N TRP A 3 21.44 21.36 -2.57
CA TRP A 3 22.16 20.07 -2.71
C TRP A 3 21.86 19.07 -1.58
N MET A 4 21.89 19.53 -0.33
CA MET A 4 21.62 18.67 0.84
C MET A 4 20.16 18.23 0.92
N ALA A 5 19.23 19.07 0.46
CA ALA A 5 17.81 18.70 0.35
C ALA A 5 17.62 17.63 -0.74
N LYS A 6 18.19 17.81 -1.93
CA LYS A 6 18.14 16.84 -3.04
C LYS A 6 18.75 15.50 -2.64
N ARG A 7 19.88 15.51 -1.91
CA ARG A 7 20.50 14.28 -1.39
C ARG A 7 19.57 13.54 -0.42
N ARG A 8 18.92 14.26 0.49
CA ARG A 8 17.98 13.66 1.45
C ARG A 8 16.76 13.03 0.77
N LEU A 9 16.21 13.70 -0.25
CA LEU A 9 15.09 13.17 -1.05
C LEU A 9 15.49 11.94 -1.87
N ARG A 10 16.76 11.83 -2.30
CA ARG A 10 17.25 10.65 -3.01
C ARG A 10 17.54 9.46 -2.09
N THR A 11 17.85 9.69 -0.82
CA THR A 11 18.32 8.61 0.08
C THR A 11 17.20 7.85 0.78
N GLY A 12 16.11 8.53 1.14
CA GLY A 12 14.96 7.90 1.82
C GLY A 12 13.76 7.77 0.89
N PRO A 13 12.76 6.94 1.24
CA PRO A 13 11.56 6.79 0.43
C PRO A 13 10.86 8.15 0.26
N THR A 14 10.58 8.51 -0.98
CA THR A 14 10.00 9.80 -1.33
C THR A 14 8.98 9.58 -2.44
N ALA A 15 7.73 9.99 -2.20
CA ALA A 15 6.73 10.10 -3.26
C ALA A 15 6.95 11.42 -4.01
N ALA A 16 7.22 11.34 -5.31
CA ALA A 16 7.42 12.46 -6.21
C ALA A 16 6.17 12.63 -7.08
N LEU A 17 5.42 13.70 -6.85
CA LEU A 17 4.05 13.87 -7.33
C LEU A 17 3.96 14.97 -8.39
N PRO A 18 3.06 14.83 -9.39
CA PRO A 18 2.90 15.82 -10.48
C PRO A 18 2.24 17.12 -10.01
N ALA A 19 1.50 17.08 -8.90
CA ALA A 19 0.81 18.21 -8.29
C ALA A 19 1.03 18.25 -6.78
N LYS A 20 0.92 19.44 -6.18
CA LYS A 20 1.03 19.60 -4.72
C LYS A 20 -0.20 18.97 -4.06
N PRO A 21 -0.08 17.88 -3.29
CA PRO A 21 -1.21 17.40 -2.51
C PRO A 21 -1.45 18.35 -1.34
N ASP A 22 -2.71 18.58 -0.98
CA ASP A 22 -3.03 19.19 0.31
C ASP A 22 -2.92 18.17 1.45
N GLN A 23 -2.82 18.67 2.68
CA GLN A 23 -2.66 17.81 3.86
C GLN A 23 -3.89 16.91 4.09
N ALA A 24 -5.09 17.38 3.75
CA ALA A 24 -6.32 16.61 3.93
C ALA A 24 -6.33 15.37 3.03
N THR A 25 -5.84 15.52 1.79
CA THR A 25 -5.65 14.44 0.82
C THR A 25 -4.61 13.45 1.31
N LEU A 26 -3.43 13.91 1.75
CA LEU A 26 -2.41 13.03 2.33
C LEU A 26 -2.96 12.25 3.53
N LEU A 27 -3.63 12.94 4.47
CA LEU A 27 -4.21 12.30 5.64
C LEU A 27 -5.26 11.25 5.27
N ARG A 28 -6.15 11.56 4.32
CA ARG A 28 -7.18 10.61 3.83
C ARG A 28 -6.53 9.36 3.25
N LEU A 29 -5.52 9.52 2.40
CA LEU A 29 -4.84 8.38 1.77
C LEU A 29 -4.05 7.55 2.79
N LEU A 30 -3.32 8.20 3.69
CA LEU A 30 -2.55 7.51 4.72
C LEU A 30 -3.45 6.73 5.69
N ARG A 31 -4.71 7.15 5.87
CA ARG A 31 -5.68 6.39 6.68
C ARG A 31 -6.12 5.06 6.09
N LEU A 32 -5.92 4.86 4.78
CA LEU A 32 -6.11 3.56 4.16
C LEU A 32 -4.99 2.59 4.58
N ALA A 33 -3.77 3.07 4.81
CA ALA A 33 -2.64 2.26 5.24
C ALA A 33 -2.51 2.16 6.77
N ASP A 34 -2.94 3.19 7.50
CA ASP A 34 -2.98 3.25 8.96
C ASP A 34 -4.21 4.06 9.42
N PRO A 35 -5.28 3.41 9.91
CA PRO A 35 -6.47 4.11 10.41
C PRO A 35 -6.17 5.14 11.52
N GLY A 36 -5.07 4.95 12.26
CA GLY A 36 -4.59 5.86 13.31
C GLY A 36 -3.84 7.09 12.80
N ALA A 37 -3.61 7.21 11.49
CA ALA A 37 -2.87 8.33 10.92
C ALA A 37 -3.50 9.69 11.27
N ARG A 38 -2.63 10.64 11.61
CA ARG A 38 -3.00 11.95 12.14
C ARG A 38 -2.10 13.06 11.64
N ALA A 39 -2.65 14.27 11.53
CA ALA A 39 -1.86 15.46 11.27
C ALA A 39 -0.93 15.77 12.46
N ASP A 40 0.26 16.27 12.14
CA ASP A 40 1.21 16.82 13.10
C ASP A 40 1.86 18.07 12.50
N GLY A 41 1.33 19.25 12.84
CA GLY A 41 1.67 20.49 12.15
C GLY A 41 1.29 20.40 10.66
N ALA A 42 2.27 20.57 9.78
CA ALA A 42 2.09 20.44 8.32
C ALA A 42 2.33 19.02 7.79
N ASP A 43 2.83 18.12 8.64
CA ASP A 43 3.15 16.74 8.31
C ASP A 43 1.97 15.82 8.66
N VAL A 44 2.09 14.55 8.26
CA VAL A 44 1.20 13.48 8.71
C VAL A 44 2.05 12.37 9.32
N VAL A 45 1.60 11.83 10.45
CA VAL A 45 2.22 10.70 11.14
C VAL A 45 1.28 9.50 11.03
N ALA A 46 1.83 8.37 10.57
CA ALA A 46 1.19 7.06 10.52
C ALA A 46 2.10 6.08 11.26
N THR A 47 1.63 5.55 12.38
CA THR A 47 2.40 4.70 13.30
C THR A 47 3.70 5.40 13.73
N ASP A 48 4.86 4.87 13.36
CA ASP A 48 6.21 5.39 13.61
C ASP A 48 6.83 6.00 12.36
N VAL A 49 6.02 6.34 11.35
CA VAL A 49 6.46 6.93 10.10
C VAL A 49 5.85 8.31 9.91
N ARG A 50 6.69 9.28 9.53
CA ARG A 50 6.30 10.65 9.19
C ARG A 50 6.37 10.87 7.69
N VAL A 51 5.27 11.36 7.13
CA VAL A 51 5.20 11.93 5.79
C VAL A 51 5.31 13.44 5.92
N HIS A 52 6.43 13.99 5.45
CA HIS A 52 6.72 15.43 5.53
C HIS A 52 5.85 16.22 4.55
N ALA A 53 5.54 17.47 4.92
CA ALA A 53 4.83 18.40 4.06
C ALA A 53 5.47 18.48 2.65
N PRO A 54 4.66 18.56 1.58
CA PRO A 54 5.17 18.56 0.22
C PRO A 54 6.08 19.77 -0.05
N VAL A 55 7.25 19.51 -0.61
CA VAL A 55 8.18 20.54 -1.09
C VAL A 55 8.32 20.47 -2.59
N GLU A 56 8.39 21.63 -3.25
CA GLU A 56 8.70 21.67 -4.68
C GLU A 56 10.14 21.19 -4.91
N ALA A 57 10.31 20.35 -5.92
CA ALA A 57 11.59 19.76 -6.30
C ALA A 57 11.83 19.91 -7.80
N GLU A 58 13.10 19.87 -8.19
CA GLU A 58 13.50 19.89 -9.60
C GLU A 58 13.08 18.60 -10.32
N PRO A 59 12.62 18.66 -11.59
CA PRO A 59 12.29 17.50 -12.42
C PRO A 59 13.36 16.40 -12.44
N ASP A 60 14.64 16.79 -12.37
CA ASP A 60 15.79 15.89 -12.28
C ASP A 60 15.72 14.88 -11.12
N LEU A 61 14.94 15.15 -10.06
CA LEU A 61 14.76 14.20 -8.96
C LEU A 61 14.31 12.83 -9.49
N VAL A 62 13.41 12.85 -10.46
CA VAL A 62 12.83 11.68 -11.14
C VAL A 62 13.36 11.53 -12.58
N GLY A 63 14.55 12.07 -12.87
CA GLY A 63 15.16 11.97 -14.21
C GLY A 63 14.43 12.76 -15.30
N GLY A 64 13.59 13.73 -14.93
CA GLY A 64 12.83 14.56 -15.90
C GLY A 64 11.55 13.91 -16.42
N VAL A 65 11.11 12.78 -15.86
CA VAL A 65 9.85 12.12 -16.25
C VAL A 65 8.63 13.00 -15.96
N LEU A 66 8.62 13.70 -14.82
CA LEU A 66 7.56 14.64 -14.47
C LEU A 66 8.01 16.09 -14.76
N GLU A 67 7.14 16.87 -15.39
CA GLU A 67 7.40 18.29 -15.68
C GLU A 67 7.45 19.16 -14.41
N LYS A 68 6.65 18.81 -13.41
CA LYS A 68 6.61 19.44 -12.08
C LYS A 68 6.70 18.36 -11.03
N VAL A 69 7.46 18.61 -9.97
CA VAL A 69 7.67 17.62 -8.91
C VAL A 69 7.39 18.23 -7.54
N TRP A 70 6.47 17.61 -6.83
CA TRP A 70 6.22 17.84 -5.41
C TRP A 70 6.65 16.61 -4.63
N ALA A 71 7.67 16.75 -3.80
CA ALA A 71 8.27 15.66 -3.06
C ALA A 71 7.69 15.57 -1.64
N CYS A 72 7.07 14.43 -1.34
CA CYS A 72 6.66 14.02 -0.01
C CYS A 72 7.68 13.01 0.53
N ARG A 73 8.62 13.49 1.35
CA ARG A 73 9.61 12.60 1.99
C ARG A 73 8.93 11.77 3.08
N VAL A 74 9.24 10.49 3.12
CA VAL A 74 8.81 9.57 4.17
C VAL A 74 9.99 9.21 5.06
N THR A 75 9.82 9.28 6.38
CA THR A 75 10.88 8.96 7.35
C THR A 75 10.32 8.19 8.53
N ALA A 76 10.95 7.07 8.89
CA ALA A 76 10.72 6.44 10.18
C ALA A 76 11.24 7.31 11.33
N GLU A 77 10.46 7.45 12.40
CA GLU A 77 10.77 8.17 13.64
C GLU A 77 11.24 7.24 14.78
N GLY A 78 11.21 5.91 14.57
CA GLY A 78 11.59 4.87 15.53
C GLY A 78 12.83 4.05 15.11
N PRO A 79 13.08 2.86 15.72
CA PRO A 79 13.99 1.87 15.13
C PRO A 79 13.56 1.53 13.69
N LEU A 80 14.37 0.77 12.94
CA LEU A 80 14.07 0.45 11.52
C LEU A 80 12.57 0.13 11.32
N PRO A 81 11.89 0.80 10.37
CA PRO A 81 10.45 0.67 10.21
C PRO A 81 10.09 -0.80 9.99
N VAL A 82 9.06 -1.26 10.70
CA VAL A 82 8.59 -2.64 10.59
C VAL A 82 8.19 -2.91 9.15
N ASP A 83 8.72 -4.00 8.58
CA ASP A 83 8.36 -4.53 7.26
C ASP A 83 8.39 -3.52 6.10
N PHE A 84 9.34 -2.57 6.09
CA PHE A 84 9.48 -1.56 5.02
C PHE A 84 8.24 -0.67 4.84
N PHE A 85 7.48 -0.43 5.92
CA PHE A 85 6.25 0.36 5.85
C PHE A 85 6.45 1.77 5.28
N ASP A 86 7.59 2.40 5.53
CA ASP A 86 7.95 3.71 4.95
C ASP A 86 8.06 3.69 3.42
N VAL A 87 8.58 2.59 2.86
CA VAL A 87 8.65 2.37 1.40
C VAL A 87 7.24 2.18 0.83
N PHE A 88 6.45 1.29 1.44
CA PHE A 88 5.07 1.04 1.01
C PHE A 88 4.20 2.29 1.07
N LEU A 89 4.39 3.15 2.08
CA LEU A 89 3.70 4.44 2.15
C LEU A 89 4.07 5.37 0.99
N ALA A 90 5.36 5.44 0.62
CA ALA A 90 5.79 6.23 -0.53
C ALA A 90 5.19 5.70 -1.84
N GLU A 91 5.22 4.38 -2.05
CA GLU A 91 4.63 3.71 -3.21
C GLU A 91 3.13 3.86 -3.30
N GLY A 92 2.40 3.67 -2.20
CA GLY A 92 0.95 3.82 -2.17
C GLY A 92 0.50 5.26 -2.42
N LEU A 93 1.24 6.25 -1.91
CA LEU A 93 1.00 7.66 -2.21
C LEU A 93 1.29 7.98 -3.68
N ALA A 94 2.45 7.55 -4.19
CA ALA A 94 2.84 7.78 -5.58
C ALA A 94 1.82 7.14 -6.53
N PHE A 95 1.44 5.87 -6.32
CA PHE A 95 0.43 5.20 -7.12
C PHE A 95 -0.89 5.98 -7.15
N ARG A 96 -1.45 6.32 -5.99
CA ARG A 96 -2.78 6.96 -5.90
C ARG A 96 -2.83 8.40 -6.39
N LEU A 97 -1.68 9.05 -6.52
CA LEU A 97 -1.56 10.44 -6.93
C LEU A 97 -0.82 10.60 -8.28
N GLY A 98 -0.64 9.50 -9.03
CA GLY A 98 -0.04 9.52 -10.38
C GLY A 98 1.42 9.97 -10.37
N GLY A 99 2.16 9.60 -9.34
CA GLY A 99 3.55 9.97 -9.12
C GLY A 99 4.52 8.79 -9.19
N LEU A 100 5.78 9.10 -8.92
CA LEU A 100 6.89 8.14 -8.91
C LEU A 100 7.46 8.02 -7.50
N VAL A 101 8.18 6.94 -7.24
CA VAL A 101 8.94 6.77 -6.00
C VAL A 101 10.40 7.00 -6.27
N VAL A 102 11.06 7.71 -5.35
CA VAL A 102 12.52 7.83 -5.32
C VAL A 102 13.03 7.27 -4.01
N CYS A 103 13.92 6.29 -4.08
CA CYS A 103 14.55 5.72 -2.89
C CYS A 103 15.97 5.23 -3.24
N ARG A 104 16.95 5.53 -2.39
CA ARG A 104 18.37 5.15 -2.58
C ARG A 104 18.96 5.50 -3.96
N GLY A 105 18.44 6.54 -4.61
CA GLY A 105 18.86 7.00 -5.92
C GLY A 105 18.15 6.31 -7.10
N GLU A 106 17.32 5.31 -6.84
CA GLU A 106 16.49 4.63 -7.83
C GLU A 106 15.14 5.35 -7.95
N VAL A 107 14.59 5.33 -9.17
CA VAL A 107 13.28 5.87 -9.50
C VAL A 107 12.43 4.71 -9.99
N SER A 108 11.25 4.52 -9.41
CA SER A 108 10.29 3.51 -9.85
C SER A 108 8.91 4.13 -10.07
N ASP A 109 8.19 3.62 -11.06
CA ASP A 109 6.76 3.83 -11.19
C ASP A 109 6.04 2.66 -10.49
N PRO A 110 5.31 2.91 -9.39
CA PRO A 110 4.55 1.86 -8.73
C PRO A 110 3.53 1.18 -9.66
N SER A 111 3.09 1.84 -10.73
CA SER A 111 2.10 1.33 -11.68
C SER A 111 2.69 0.29 -12.64
N ASP A 112 4.00 0.35 -12.90
CA ASP A 112 4.72 -0.53 -13.83
C ASP A 112 5.24 -1.82 -13.18
N GLU A 113 5.15 -1.94 -11.85
CA GLU A 113 5.68 -3.11 -11.16
C GLU A 113 4.86 -4.37 -11.44
N GLU A 114 5.50 -5.28 -12.18
CA GLU A 114 4.99 -6.62 -12.45
C GLU A 114 5.05 -7.49 -11.19
N GLY A 115 3.88 -7.83 -10.65
CA GLY A 115 3.74 -8.84 -9.60
C GLY A 115 3.10 -8.34 -8.29
N GLY A 116 2.40 -9.27 -7.64
CA GLY A 116 1.63 -9.03 -6.43
C GLY A 116 0.25 -8.44 -6.73
N GLY A 117 -0.80 -9.14 -6.32
CA GLY A 117 -2.16 -8.61 -6.34
C GLY A 117 -2.61 -8.14 -4.96
N PRO A 118 -3.90 -7.81 -4.79
CA PRO A 118 -4.45 -7.53 -3.48
C PRO A 118 -4.38 -8.78 -2.59
N ALA A 119 -4.48 -8.55 -1.28
CA ALA A 119 -4.60 -9.61 -0.30
C ALA A 119 -5.77 -9.33 0.65
N VAL A 120 -6.37 -10.40 1.16
CA VAL A 120 -7.35 -10.31 2.25
C VAL A 120 -6.69 -10.82 3.52
N ILE A 121 -6.53 -9.94 4.49
CA ILE A 121 -5.91 -10.28 5.78
C ILE A 121 -7.01 -10.68 6.76
N LEU A 122 -6.81 -11.82 7.42
CA LEU A 122 -7.78 -12.50 8.28
C LEU A 122 -7.21 -12.68 9.69
N PRO A 123 -8.06 -12.63 10.74
CA PRO A 123 -7.64 -12.82 12.13
C PRO A 123 -7.28 -14.26 12.48
N ALA A 124 -7.62 -15.22 11.61
CA ALA A 124 -7.29 -16.63 11.72
C ALA A 124 -7.27 -17.27 10.33
N ARG A 125 -6.65 -18.45 10.20
CA ARG A 125 -6.64 -19.23 8.96
C ARG A 125 -8.06 -19.71 8.63
N PRO A 126 -8.63 -19.39 7.45
CA PRO A 126 -9.93 -19.90 7.04
C PRO A 126 -9.85 -21.39 6.70
N SER A 127 -10.94 -22.12 6.92
CA SER A 127 -11.07 -23.50 6.45
C SER A 127 -11.40 -23.54 4.95
N ALA A 128 -11.24 -24.72 4.32
CA ALA A 128 -11.68 -24.91 2.94
C ALA A 128 -13.20 -24.74 2.78
N GLU A 129 -13.99 -25.07 3.82
CA GLU A 129 -15.44 -24.88 3.82
C GLU A 129 -15.83 -23.39 3.83
N ASP A 130 -15.08 -22.56 4.56
CA ASP A 130 -15.29 -21.10 4.58
C ASP A 130 -14.99 -20.46 3.21
N LEU A 131 -14.03 -21.02 2.47
CA LEU A 131 -13.59 -20.51 1.16
C LEU A 131 -14.43 -21.06 -0.01
N ALA A 132 -14.99 -22.26 0.11
CA ALA A 132 -15.74 -22.95 -0.94
C ALA A 132 -16.86 -22.14 -1.63
N PRO A 133 -17.56 -21.19 -0.96
CA PRO A 133 -18.56 -20.36 -1.63
C PRO A 133 -18.00 -19.45 -2.72
N LEU A 134 -16.71 -19.08 -2.62
CA LEU A 134 -16.06 -18.07 -3.48
C LEU A 134 -14.89 -18.64 -4.27
N LEU A 135 -14.26 -19.70 -3.76
CA LEU A 135 -13.03 -20.25 -4.30
C LEU A 135 -13.11 -21.78 -4.41
N GLU A 136 -12.62 -22.31 -5.52
CA GLU A 136 -12.43 -23.75 -5.73
C GLU A 136 -11.05 -24.17 -5.25
N GLN A 137 -10.97 -25.23 -4.44
CA GLN A 137 -9.69 -25.71 -3.92
C GLN A 137 -8.90 -26.47 -4.98
N GLU A 138 -7.65 -26.06 -5.23
CA GLU A 138 -6.70 -26.79 -6.09
C GLU A 138 -5.80 -27.71 -5.26
N ASP A 139 -5.14 -27.18 -4.22
CA ASP A 139 -4.33 -27.93 -3.25
C ASP A 139 -4.59 -27.44 -1.81
N GLU A 140 -3.80 -27.89 -0.83
CA GLU A 140 -4.00 -27.58 0.60
C GLU A 140 -4.03 -26.07 0.92
N PHE A 141 -3.31 -25.24 0.15
CA PHE A 141 -3.15 -23.81 0.38
C PHE A 141 -3.48 -22.94 -0.84
N THR A 142 -3.88 -23.55 -1.96
CA THR A 142 -4.10 -22.87 -3.23
C THR A 142 -5.53 -23.10 -3.71
N PHE A 143 -6.13 -22.03 -4.21
CA PHE A 143 -7.51 -21.99 -4.65
C PHE A 143 -7.63 -21.16 -5.92
N THR A 144 -8.74 -21.28 -6.63
CA THR A 144 -9.04 -20.51 -7.83
C THR A 144 -10.46 -19.96 -7.84
N ALA A 145 -10.63 -18.85 -8.56
CA ALA A 145 -11.91 -18.30 -8.96
C ALA A 145 -11.82 -17.88 -10.43
N GLY A 146 -12.19 -18.78 -11.33
CA GLY A 146 -11.97 -18.61 -12.77
C GLY A 146 -10.49 -18.47 -13.10
N ALA A 147 -10.07 -17.29 -13.58
CA ALA A 147 -8.67 -16.99 -13.92
C ALA A 147 -7.83 -16.48 -12.73
N VAL A 148 -8.47 -16.19 -11.59
CA VAL A 148 -7.76 -15.71 -10.39
C VAL A 148 -7.25 -16.88 -9.60
N ARG A 149 -5.97 -16.81 -9.19
CA ARG A 149 -5.36 -17.71 -8.21
C ARG A 149 -5.33 -17.05 -6.85
N ALA A 150 -5.69 -17.80 -5.82
CA ALA A 150 -5.64 -17.40 -4.42
C ALA A 150 -4.71 -18.33 -3.65
N ALA A 151 -3.83 -17.77 -2.83
CA ALA A 151 -2.94 -18.52 -1.95
C ALA A 151 -3.17 -18.13 -0.49
N VAL A 152 -3.41 -19.10 0.38
CA VAL A 152 -3.57 -18.90 1.82
C VAL A 152 -2.21 -19.05 2.49
N VAL A 153 -1.66 -17.96 3.01
CA VAL A 153 -0.31 -17.90 3.59
C VAL A 153 -0.33 -17.22 4.96
N PRO A 154 0.60 -17.58 5.87
CA PRO A 154 0.79 -16.80 7.10
C PRO A 154 1.15 -15.35 6.75
N GLN A 155 0.41 -14.39 7.33
CA GLN A 155 0.71 -12.97 7.14
C GLN A 155 1.93 -12.64 8.00
N ARG A 156 3.03 -12.28 7.34
CA ARG A 156 4.23 -11.79 8.02
C ARG A 156 4.00 -10.35 8.47
N GLY A 157 4.39 -10.04 9.70
CA GLY A 157 4.23 -8.70 10.22
C GLY A 157 2.81 -8.35 10.60
N GLN A 158 2.59 -7.08 10.91
CA GLN A 158 1.29 -6.54 11.33
C GLN A 158 1.07 -5.20 10.63
N PRO A 159 0.57 -5.21 9.38
CA PRO A 159 0.25 -3.97 8.67
C PRO A 159 -0.68 -3.08 9.52
N PRO A 160 -0.41 -1.78 9.68
CA PRO A 160 -1.26 -0.91 10.49
C PRO A 160 -2.73 -0.89 10.03
N ALA A 161 -2.94 -1.11 8.73
CA ALA A 161 -4.24 -1.30 8.09
C ALA A 161 -5.09 -2.40 8.73
N VAL A 162 -4.54 -3.32 9.53
CA VAL A 162 -5.31 -4.38 10.19
C VAL A 162 -5.36 -4.26 11.70
N ALA A 163 -5.02 -3.08 12.24
CA ALA A 163 -4.99 -2.83 13.68
C ALA A 163 -6.29 -3.20 14.40
N GLU A 164 -7.45 -3.07 13.73
CA GLU A 164 -8.76 -3.44 14.28
C GLU A 164 -9.01 -4.95 14.41
N LEU A 165 -8.27 -5.78 13.65
CA LEU A 165 -8.33 -7.24 13.74
C LEU A 165 -7.47 -7.78 14.89
N LEU A 166 -6.41 -7.04 15.27
CA LEU A 166 -5.41 -7.49 16.25
C LEU A 166 -5.96 -7.86 17.63
N PRO A 167 -6.99 -7.20 18.20
CA PRO A 167 -7.56 -7.60 19.48
C PRO A 167 -8.12 -9.03 19.50
N PHE A 168 -8.36 -9.62 18.32
CA PHE A 168 -9.00 -10.92 18.15
C PHE A 168 -8.06 -11.98 17.54
N ALA A 169 -6.90 -11.59 17.02
CA ALA A 169 -6.01 -12.46 16.27
C ALA A 169 -4.88 -13.04 17.13
N VAL A 170 -4.69 -14.37 17.06
CA VAL A 170 -3.50 -15.05 17.62
C VAL A 170 -2.38 -15.09 16.59
N GLU A 171 -2.73 -15.28 15.32
CA GLU A 171 -1.85 -15.23 14.15
C GLU A 171 -2.65 -14.72 12.95
N LEU A 172 -2.09 -13.80 12.18
CA LEU A 172 -2.73 -13.27 10.98
C LEU A 172 -2.48 -14.19 9.78
N THR A 173 -3.49 -14.33 8.92
CA THR A 173 -3.39 -15.05 7.65
C THR A 173 -3.70 -14.10 6.50
N ALA A 174 -3.06 -14.28 5.35
CA ALA A 174 -3.37 -13.57 4.12
C ALA A 174 -3.88 -14.53 3.06
N VAL A 175 -4.94 -14.15 2.37
CA VAL A 175 -5.36 -14.73 1.08
C VAL A 175 -4.80 -13.83 -0.01
N GLU A 176 -3.67 -14.20 -0.59
CA GLU A 176 -3.02 -13.45 -1.67
C GLU A 176 -3.67 -13.78 -3.01
N LEU A 177 -4.16 -12.77 -3.72
CA LEU A 177 -4.79 -12.94 -5.03
C LEU A 177 -3.81 -12.59 -6.15
N ARG A 178 -3.86 -13.36 -7.25
CA ARG A 178 -3.04 -13.15 -8.45
C ARG A 178 -3.87 -13.36 -9.72
N GLY A 179 -3.67 -12.49 -10.69
CA GLY A 179 -4.32 -12.52 -12.00
C GLY A 179 -4.04 -11.24 -12.78
N ASP A 180 -4.52 -11.17 -14.02
CA ASP A 180 -4.18 -10.09 -14.96
C ASP A 180 -5.27 -8.99 -15.05
N GLU A 181 -6.35 -9.11 -14.27
CA GLU A 181 -7.49 -8.21 -14.29
C GLU A 181 -7.69 -7.53 -12.93
N PRO A 182 -7.10 -6.34 -12.69
CA PRO A 182 -7.10 -5.69 -11.38
C PRO A 182 -8.49 -5.50 -10.78
N VAL A 183 -9.48 -5.08 -11.59
CA VAL A 183 -10.85 -4.88 -11.11
C VAL A 183 -11.49 -6.19 -10.65
N LYS A 184 -11.23 -7.31 -11.34
CA LYS A 184 -11.73 -8.62 -10.88
C LYS A 184 -11.07 -9.07 -9.59
N LEU A 185 -9.76 -8.81 -9.44
CA LEU A 185 -9.04 -9.09 -8.20
C LEU A 185 -9.59 -8.26 -7.03
N GLY A 186 -9.85 -6.97 -7.26
CA GLY A 186 -10.40 -6.07 -6.25
C GLY A 186 -11.80 -6.49 -5.82
N ALA A 187 -12.68 -6.82 -6.77
CA ALA A 187 -14.02 -7.31 -6.47
C ALA A 187 -13.98 -8.60 -5.62
N LEU A 188 -13.17 -9.58 -6.01
CA LEU A 188 -13.03 -10.82 -5.24
C LEU A 188 -12.41 -10.60 -3.86
N ALA A 189 -11.41 -9.71 -3.74
CA ALA A 189 -10.81 -9.36 -2.45
C ALA A 189 -11.84 -8.74 -1.50
N LEU A 190 -12.67 -7.83 -1.99
CA LEU A 190 -13.73 -7.21 -1.21
C LEU A 190 -14.76 -8.25 -0.76
N GLU A 191 -15.23 -9.11 -1.67
CA GLU A 191 -16.19 -10.17 -1.37
C GLU A 191 -15.66 -11.17 -0.32
N LEU A 192 -14.40 -11.61 -0.48
CA LEU A 192 -13.71 -12.45 0.51
C LEU A 192 -13.56 -11.75 1.86
N SER A 193 -13.25 -10.45 1.87
CA SER A 193 -13.10 -9.70 3.11
C SER A 193 -14.42 -9.58 3.87
N GLU A 194 -15.54 -9.39 3.17
CA GLU A 194 -16.87 -9.36 3.77
C GLU A 194 -17.26 -10.74 4.30
N ALA A 195 -17.11 -11.79 3.48
CA ALA A 195 -17.49 -13.15 3.84
C ALA A 195 -16.70 -13.70 5.05
N LEU A 196 -15.42 -13.32 5.17
CA LEU A 196 -14.51 -13.87 6.17
C LEU A 196 -14.18 -12.89 7.31
N ASN A 197 -14.87 -11.73 7.36
CA ASN A 197 -14.59 -10.65 8.31
C ASN A 197 -13.11 -10.22 8.32
N GLY A 198 -12.55 -10.10 7.12
CA GLY A 198 -11.18 -9.69 6.86
C GLY A 198 -11.03 -8.22 6.49
N VAL A 199 -9.80 -7.85 6.14
CA VAL A 199 -9.47 -6.54 5.57
C VAL A 199 -8.81 -6.75 4.21
N ALA A 200 -9.44 -6.24 3.15
CA ALA A 200 -8.87 -6.22 1.81
C ALA A 200 -7.83 -5.08 1.70
N VAL A 201 -6.63 -5.41 1.24
CA VAL A 201 -5.55 -4.45 1.00
C VAL A 201 -4.95 -4.64 -0.39
N ASP A 202 -4.45 -3.56 -0.98
CA ASP A 202 -3.61 -3.63 -2.16
C ASP A 202 -2.21 -4.19 -1.83
N ARG A 203 -1.39 -4.38 -2.87
CA ARG A 203 -0.01 -4.88 -2.73
C ARG A 203 0.90 -3.96 -1.89
N ARG A 204 0.56 -2.67 -1.74
CA ARG A 204 1.27 -1.68 -0.91
C ARG A 204 0.66 -1.56 0.49
N ARG A 205 -0.23 -2.48 0.88
CA ARG A 205 -0.86 -2.56 2.21
C ARG A 205 -1.85 -1.44 2.52
N PHE A 206 -2.35 -0.73 1.51
CA PHE A 206 -3.44 0.22 1.68
C PHE A 206 -4.76 -0.54 1.56
N ARG A 207 -5.70 -0.28 2.47
CA ARG A 207 -7.08 -0.75 2.35
C ARG A 207 -7.65 -0.33 0.99
N ILE A 208 -8.40 -1.23 0.39
CA ILE A 208 -9.23 -0.95 -0.78
C ILE A 208 -10.69 -0.90 -0.33
N GLU A 209 -11.43 0.08 -0.83
CA GLU A 209 -12.85 0.30 -0.56
C GLU A 209 -13.69 0.05 -1.82
N ALA A 210 -13.06 0.09 -3.00
CA ALA A 210 -13.64 -0.25 -4.29
C ALA A 210 -12.68 -1.11 -5.12
N ALA A 211 -13.21 -1.87 -6.07
CA ALA A 211 -12.39 -2.72 -6.95
C ALA A 211 -11.43 -1.89 -7.82
N GLU A 212 -11.87 -0.68 -8.19
CA GLU A 212 -11.15 0.29 -8.99
C GLU A 212 -9.96 0.92 -8.27
N ASP A 213 -9.85 0.79 -6.94
CA ASP A 213 -8.71 1.30 -6.17
C ASP A 213 -7.37 0.63 -6.55
N LEU A 214 -7.43 -0.49 -7.28
CA LEU A 214 -6.27 -1.19 -7.82
C LEU A 214 -5.82 -0.66 -9.19
N LEU A 215 -6.56 0.28 -9.78
CA LEU A 215 -6.18 0.94 -11.01
C LEU A 215 -5.36 2.20 -10.69
N PRO A 216 -4.33 2.51 -11.51
CA PRO A 216 -3.67 3.80 -11.41
C PRO A 216 -4.68 4.92 -11.74
N PRO A 217 -4.50 6.12 -11.16
CA PRO A 217 -5.32 7.27 -11.50
C PRO A 217 -5.13 7.67 -12.97
N GLU A 218 -6.21 8.15 -13.59
CA GLU A 218 -6.22 8.67 -14.98
C GLU A 218 -5.48 10.00 -15.15
#